data_AF-A0A4Q3C486-F1
#
_entry.id   AF-A0A4Q3C486-F1
#
_cell.length_a   1.000
_cell.length_b   1.000
_cell.length_c   1.000
_cell.angle_alpha   90.00
_cell.angle_beta   90.00
_cell.angle_gamma   90.00
#
_symmetry.space_group_name_H-M   'P 1'
#
loop_
_entity.id
_entity.type
_entity.pdbx_description
1 polymer ?
#
loop_
_entity_poly.entity_id
_entity_poly.type
_entity_poly.pdbx_seq_one_letter_code
_entity_poly.pdbx_strand_id
1 'polypeptide(L)' 'MSTQTFTYTGTFELESGRKLQGIEVGYNTYGTLNKNRDNVVWVCHALTANAD' A
#
# COMPACT_ATOMS: atom_id res chain seq x y z
N MET A 1 -0.67 -16.19 4.26
CA MET A 1 -1.77 -15.35 3.73
C MET A 1 -1.40 -14.93 2.32
N SER A 2 -2.36 -14.59 1.46
CA SER A 2 -2.02 -14.12 0.11
C SER A 2 -1.81 -12.61 0.17
N THR A 3 -0.65 -12.14 -0.25
CA THR A 3 -0.38 -10.72 -0.49
C THR A 3 -1.42 -10.16 -1.45
N GLN A 4 -1.97 -8.99 -1.14
CA GLN A 4 -2.83 -8.23 -2.03
C GLN A 4 -1.99 -7.19 -2.76
N THR A 5 -2.36 -6.85 -3.99
CA THR A 5 -1.66 -5.85 -4.80
C THR A 5 -2.58 -4.69 -5.12
N PHE A 6 -2.10 -3.47 -4.87
CA PHE A 6 -2.69 -2.25 -5.38
C PHE A 6 -1.90 -1.77 -6.59
N THR A 7 -2.57 -1.55 -7.71
CA THR A 7 -1.96 -1.03 -8.95
C THR A 7 -2.44 0.40 -9.21
N TYR A 8 -1.50 1.34 -9.26
CA TYR A 8 -1.76 2.72 -9.64
C TYR A 8 -1.47 2.90 -11.13
N THR A 9 -2.53 3.09 -11.92
CA THR A 9 -2.45 3.17 -13.40
C THR A 9 -1.97 4.53 -13.93
N GLY A 10 -1.86 5.54 -13.06
CA GLY A 10 -1.41 6.87 -13.43
C GLY A 10 0.11 7.06 -13.36
N THR A 11 0.53 8.28 -13.68
CA THR A 11 1.90 8.74 -13.41
C THR A 11 2.01 9.18 -11.95
N PHE A 12 2.97 8.62 -11.22
CA PHE A 12 3.25 8.98 -9.84
C PHE A 12 4.51 9.85 -9.80
N GLU A 13 4.37 11.06 -9.26
CA GLU A 13 5.48 12.00 -9.10
C GLU A 13 6.13 11.80 -7.73
N LEU A 14 7.43 11.55 -7.73
CA LEU A 14 8.25 11.40 -6.55
C LEU A 14 8.64 12.79 -6.01
N GLU A 15 8.95 12.87 -4.72
CA GLU A 15 9.45 14.11 -4.10
C GLU A 15 10.72 14.67 -4.77
N SER A 16 11.50 13.81 -5.43
CA SER A 16 12.67 14.21 -6.24
C SER A 16 12.32 14.86 -7.59
N GLY A 17 11.03 14.97 -7.95
CA GLY A 17 10.55 15.43 -9.26
C GLY A 17 10.58 14.37 -10.37
N ARG A 18 11.08 13.16 -10.07
CA ARG A 18 11.04 12.02 -11.00
C ARG A 18 9.64 11.43 -11.09
N LYS A 19 9.36 10.72 -12.18
CA LYS A 19 8.03 10.14 -12.46
C LYS A 19 8.13 8.63 -12.68
N LEU A 20 7.20 7.88 -12.08
CA LEU A 20 7.01 6.45 -12.25
C LEU A 20 5.66 6.18 -12.92
N GLN A 21 5.59 5.15 -13.77
CA GLN A 21 4.36 4.70 -14.41
C GLN A 21 3.98 3.32 -13.86
N GLY A 22 2.70 3.10 -13.58
CA GLY A 22 2.20 1.76 -13.25
C GLY A 22 2.79 1.19 -11.97
N ILE A 23 2.82 1.97 -10.87
CA ILE A 23 3.34 1.48 -9.59
C ILE A 23 2.43 0.36 -9.06
N GLU A 24 3.05 -0.71 -8.57
CA GLU A 24 2.38 -1.77 -7.83
C GLU A 24 2.89 -1.82 -6.39
N VAL A 25 1.96 -1.94 -5.44
CA VAL A 25 2.25 -2.01 -4.01
C VAL A 25 1.63 -3.29 -3.43
N GLY A 26 2.47 -4.17 -2.89
CA GLY A 26 2.04 -5.34 -2.14
C GLY A 26 1.68 -4.96 -0.69
N TYR A 27 0.54 -5.43 -0.20
CA TYR A 27 0.08 -5.18 1.18
C TYR A 27 -0.69 -6.37 1.75
N ASN A 28 -0.81 -6.42 3.07
CA ASN A 28 -1.68 -7.34 3.78
C ASN A 28 -2.64 -6.57 4.68
N THR A 29 -3.77 -7.21 5.01
CA THR A 29 -4.78 -6.67 5.91
C THR A 29 -5.09 -7.69 6.99
N TYR A 30 -5.17 -7.23 8.24
CA TYR A 30 -5.51 -8.07 9.39
C TYR A 30 -6.78 -7.52 10.04
N GLY A 31 -7.76 -8.39 10.25
CA GLY A 31 -9.09 -8.01 10.76
C GLY A 31 -10.10 -7.71 9.65
N THR A 32 -11.16 -6.97 9.99
CA THR A 32 -12.28 -6.67 9.09
C THR A 32 -12.64 -5.20 9.13
N LEU A 33 -12.77 -4.58 7.95
CA LEU A 33 -13.20 -3.20 7.81
C LEU A 33 -14.68 -3.07 8.23
N ASN A 34 -14.99 -2.10 9.08
CA ASN A 34 -16.37 -1.87 9.49
C ASN A 34 -17.16 -1.11 8.40
N LYS A 35 -18.48 -0.98 8.57
CA LYS A 35 -19.36 -0.34 7.58
C LYS A 35 -19.01 1.14 7.34
N ASN A 36 -18.58 1.85 8.39
CA ASN A 36 -18.24 3.27 8.33
C ASN A 36 -16.84 3.51 7.76
N ARG A 37 -16.01 2.46 7.67
CA ARG A 37 -14.60 2.48 7.25
C ARG A 37 -13.71 3.38 8.10
N ASP A 38 -14.02 3.53 9.38
CA ASP A 38 -13.30 4.39 10.32
C ASP A 38 -12.36 3.63 11.27
N ASN A 39 -12.19 2.31 11.08
CA ASN A 39 -11.34 1.44 11.91
C ASN A 39 -10.01 1.04 11.24
N VAL A 40 -9.47 1.88 10.36
CA VAL A 40 -8.21 1.61 9.65
C VAL A 40 -7.02 2.11 10.46
N VAL A 41 -6.06 1.22 10.70
CA VAL A 41 -4.74 1.56 11.25
C VAL A 41 -3.68 1.21 10.22
N TRP A 42 -2.81 2.16 9.92
CA TRP A 42 -1.70 1.96 9.00
C TRP A 42 -0.44 1.51 9.74
N VAL A 43 0.22 0.49 9.20
CA VAL A 43 1.50 0.00 9.71
C VAL A 43 2.55 0.19 8.62
N CYS A 44 3.53 1.04 8.90
CA CYS A 44 4.73 1.18 8.07
C CYS A 44 5.82 0.27 8.65
N HIS A 45 6.40 -0.59 7.83
CA HIS A 45 7.42 -1.53 8.28
C HIS A 45 8.85 -0.93 8.17
N ALA A 46 9.81 -1.60 8.81
CA ALA A 46 11.22 -1.25 8.71
C ALA A 46 11.79 -1.52 7.30
N LEU A 47 12.95 -0.93 6.99
CA LEU A 47 13.54 -0.94 5.65
C LEU A 47 13.73 -2.34 5.04
N THR A 48 14.08 -3.35 5.86
CA THR A 48 14.35 -4.72 5.39
C THR A 48 13.19 -5.68 5.64
N ALA A 49 12.05 -5.18 6.12
CA ALA A 49 10.84 -5.97 6.34
C ALA A 49 9.93 -5.94 5.09
N ASN A 50 8.84 -6.70 5.15
CA ASN A 50 7.77 -6.70 4.18
C ASN A 50 6.40 -6.58 4.91
N ALA A 51 5.31 -6.75 4.18
CA ALA A 51 3.96 -6.63 4.73
C ALA A 51 3.42 -7.91 5.39
N ASP A 52 4.17 -9.01 5.43
CA ASP A 52 3.70 -10.31 5.94
C ASP A 52 3.69 -10.41 7.48
#